data_AF-A0A810CV12-F1
#
_entry.id   AF-A0A810CV12-F1
#
_cell.length_a   1.000
_cell.length_b   1.000
_cell.length_c   1.000
_cell.angle_alpha   90.00
_cell.angle_beta   90.00
_cell.angle_gamma   90.00
#
_symmetry.space_group_name_H-M   'P 1'
#
loop_
_entity.id
_entity.type
_entity.pdbx_description
1 polymer ?
#
loop_
_entity_poly.entity_id
_entity_poly.type
_entity_poly.pdbx_seq_one_letter_code
_entity_poly.pdbx_strand_id
1 'polypeptide(L)'
;MDLWSNMDFAWRIVTCLPLTELWNSEGLLDVRPDQRVGAAEIELLLRDGASFVVADVGKPLRWISAADRFSFWKTEVKGRLIARDADCFSLGDYPDSYCYVATAWSGTAPMPIIVLEIHH
;
A
#
# COMPACT_ATOMS: atom_id res chain seq x y z
N MET A 1 -28.49 -11.51 6.67
CA MET A 1 -27.12 -11.28 7.18
C MET A 1 -26.24 -12.22 6.38
N ASP A 2 -25.80 -11.73 5.22
CA ASP A 2 -25.31 -12.55 4.12
C ASP A 2 -23.83 -12.89 4.32
N LEU A 3 -23.59 -14.11 4.79
CA LEU A 3 -22.26 -14.71 4.92
C LEU A 3 -21.55 -14.92 3.56
N TRP A 4 -22.23 -14.65 2.44
CA TRP A 4 -21.68 -14.77 1.08
C TRP A 4 -20.92 -13.52 0.62
N SER A 5 -21.28 -12.31 1.06
CA SER A 5 -20.55 -11.09 0.66
C SER A 5 -19.12 -11.00 1.22
N ASN A 6 -18.83 -11.68 2.33
CA ASN A 6 -17.53 -11.56 3.02
C ASN A 6 -16.44 -12.46 2.39
N MET A 7 -16.85 -13.56 1.72
CA MET A 7 -15.90 -14.48 1.07
C MET A 7 -15.29 -13.87 -0.21
N ASP A 8 -16.00 -12.97 -0.89
CA ASP A 8 -15.54 -12.38 -2.16
C ASP A 8 -14.38 -11.39 -1.98
N PHE A 9 -14.36 -10.60 -0.90
CA PHE A 9 -13.35 -9.56 -0.72
C PHE A 9 -11.95 -10.09 -0.41
N ALA A 10 -11.85 -11.23 0.27
CA ALA A 10 -10.57 -11.89 0.53
C ALA A 10 -9.84 -12.31 -0.77
N TRP A 11 -10.61 -12.57 -1.83
CA TRP A 11 -10.09 -12.98 -3.15
C TRP A 11 -10.15 -11.87 -4.20
N ARG A 12 -10.70 -10.70 -3.85
CA ARG A 12 -10.73 -9.54 -4.75
C ARG A 12 -9.29 -9.12 -5.06
N ILE A 13 -8.97 -9.13 -6.35
CA ILE A 13 -7.65 -8.75 -6.87
C ILE A 13 -7.60 -7.27 -7.26
N VAL A 14 -6.40 -6.73 -7.28
CA VAL A 14 -6.10 -5.43 -7.88
C VAL A 14 -6.14 -5.58 -9.40
N THR A 15 -6.95 -4.76 -10.08
CA THR A 15 -7.13 -4.81 -11.53
C THR A 15 -6.44 -3.67 -12.27
N CYS A 16 -6.20 -2.54 -11.60
CA CYS A 16 -5.52 -1.39 -12.16
C CYS A 16 -4.83 -0.57 -11.07
N LEU A 17 -3.85 0.23 -11.52
CA LEU A 17 -3.20 1.29 -10.76
C LEU A 17 -3.37 2.61 -11.55
N PRO A 18 -3.54 3.78 -10.89
CA PRO A 18 -3.55 3.96 -9.45
C PRO A 18 -4.79 3.35 -8.80
N LEU A 19 -4.63 2.87 -7.57
CA LEU A 19 -5.71 2.30 -6.79
C LEU A 19 -6.66 3.43 -6.33
N THR A 20 -7.97 3.22 -6.46
CA THR A 20 -8.99 4.23 -6.11
C THR A 20 -9.85 3.85 -4.90
N GLU A 21 -9.84 2.57 -4.55
CA GLU A 21 -10.56 2.00 -3.41
C GLU A 21 -9.68 1.02 -2.65
N LEU A 22 -9.87 0.93 -1.34
CA LEU A 22 -9.14 -0.02 -0.50
C LEU A 22 -10.09 -0.99 0.17
N TRP A 23 -9.71 -2.27 0.24
CA TRP A 23 -10.52 -3.31 0.87
C TRP A 23 -9.67 -4.28 1.71
N ASN A 24 -10.32 -4.93 2.66
CA ASN A 24 -9.77 -6.05 3.43
C ASN A 24 -10.75 -7.24 3.36
N SER A 25 -10.53 -8.28 4.17
CA SER A 25 -11.41 -9.45 4.21
C SER A 25 -12.83 -9.18 4.70
N GLU A 26 -13.09 -8.01 5.30
CA GLU A 26 -14.39 -7.60 5.84
C GLU A 26 -15.17 -6.71 4.88
N GLY A 27 -14.52 -6.17 3.84
CA GLY A 27 -15.15 -5.34 2.83
C GLY A 27 -14.33 -4.11 2.43
N LEU A 28 -15.05 -3.13 1.87
CA LEU A 28 -14.49 -1.84 1.46
C LEU A 28 -14.22 -0.96 2.68
N LEU A 29 -13.08 -0.28 2.68
CA LEU A 29 -12.70 0.70 3.69
C LEU A 29 -13.08 2.11 3.24
N ASP A 30 -13.64 2.91 4.14
CA ASP A 30 -13.96 4.31 3.90
C ASP A 30 -12.73 5.20 4.13
N VAL A 31 -11.77 5.05 3.23
CA VAL A 31 -10.53 5.81 3.12
C VAL A 31 -10.30 6.23 1.67
N ARG A 32 -9.55 7.32 1.48
CA ARG A 32 -9.23 7.88 0.16
C ARG A 32 -7.74 8.17 0.05
N PRO A 33 -7.17 8.15 -1.17
CA PRO A 33 -5.83 8.67 -1.40
C PRO A 33 -5.76 10.14 -0.96
N ASP A 34 -4.74 10.49 -0.18
CA ASP A 34 -4.51 11.86 0.30
C ASP A 34 -3.28 12.46 -0.39
N GLN A 35 -2.09 11.94 -0.08
CA GLN A 35 -0.83 12.47 -0.61
C GLN A 35 0.21 11.38 -0.86
N ARG A 36 1.06 11.61 -1.86
CA ARG A 36 2.24 10.79 -2.11
C ARG A 36 3.27 11.01 -1.00
N VAL A 37 3.83 9.93 -0.48
CA VAL A 37 4.75 9.95 0.67
C VAL A 37 6.11 9.39 0.31
N GLY A 38 7.17 10.02 0.82
CA GLY A 38 8.55 9.56 0.68
C GLY A 38 9.01 8.81 1.92
N ALA A 39 10.30 8.48 1.95
CA ALA A 39 10.88 7.70 3.03
C ALA A 39 10.72 8.38 4.41
N ALA A 40 10.90 9.70 4.48
CA ALA A 40 10.79 10.46 5.72
C ALA A 40 9.36 10.42 6.28
N GLU A 41 8.36 10.64 5.42
CA GLU A 41 6.95 10.59 5.83
C GLU A 41 6.52 9.18 6.25
N ILE A 42 6.96 8.15 5.51
CA ILE A 42 6.70 6.75 5.87
C ILE A 42 7.28 6.42 7.25
N GLU A 43 8.52 6.85 7.54
CA GLU A 43 9.13 6.60 8.85
C GLU A 43 8.35 7.23 10.01
N LEU A 44 7.77 8.42 9.80
CA LEU A 44 6.90 9.08 10.79
C LEU A 44 5.57 8.33 10.95
N LEU A 45 4.89 8.06 9.83
CA LEU A 45 3.61 7.35 9.84
C LEU A 45 3.71 5.97 10.50
N LEU A 46 4.79 5.23 10.27
CA LEU A 46 5.01 3.94 10.91
C LEU A 46 5.22 4.03 12.42
N ARG A 47 5.88 5.09 12.90
CA ARG A 47 6.01 5.35 14.34
C ARG A 47 4.66 5.65 14.98
N ASP A 48 3.80 6.39 14.26
CA ASP A 48 2.47 6.78 14.74
C ASP A 48 1.44 5.65 14.66
N GLY A 49 1.77 4.55 13.97
CA GLY A 49 0.95 3.35 13.98
C GLY A 49 0.30 3.01 12.64
N ALA A 50 0.70 3.64 11.54
CA ALA A 50 0.21 3.33 10.21
C ALA A 50 0.45 1.87 9.82
N SER A 51 -0.45 1.35 8.98
CA SER A 51 -0.35 0.02 8.37
C SER A 51 0.14 0.13 6.93
N PHE A 52 0.76 -0.94 6.43
CA PHE A 52 1.04 -1.07 5.00
C PHE A 52 0.02 -1.98 4.33
N VAL A 53 -0.30 -1.63 3.10
CA VAL A 53 -0.98 -2.52 2.16
C VAL A 53 -0.30 -2.43 0.80
N VAL A 54 -0.04 -3.57 0.20
CA VAL A 54 0.60 -3.66 -1.12
C VAL A 54 -0.44 -3.98 -2.18
N ALA A 55 -0.45 -3.18 -3.24
CA ALA A 55 -1.27 -3.33 -4.42
C ALA A 55 -0.39 -3.76 -5.60
N ASP A 56 -0.67 -4.95 -6.14
CA ASP A 56 0.04 -5.54 -7.28
C ASP A 56 -1.00 -6.11 -8.24
N VAL A 57 -0.97 -5.66 -9.50
CA VAL A 57 -2.00 -6.00 -10.49
C VAL A 57 -2.05 -7.51 -10.69
N GLY A 58 -3.26 -8.07 -10.66
CA GLY A 58 -3.50 -9.51 -10.76
C GLY A 58 -3.38 -10.26 -9.44
N LYS A 59 -3.06 -9.59 -8.32
CA LYS A 59 -2.97 -10.20 -6.98
C LYS A 59 -3.97 -9.56 -6.00
N PRO A 60 -4.41 -10.29 -4.96
CA PRO A 60 -5.12 -9.68 -3.84
C PRO A 60 -4.28 -8.62 -3.12
N LEU A 61 -4.94 -7.66 -2.47
CA LEU A 61 -4.25 -6.70 -1.59
C LEU A 61 -3.52 -7.45 -0.48
N ARG A 62 -2.21 -7.19 -0.35
CA ARG A 62 -1.39 -7.81 0.70
C ARG A 62 -1.23 -6.85 1.86
N TRP A 63 -2.00 -7.09 2.91
CA TRP A 63 -1.89 -6.39 4.19
C TRP A 63 -0.67 -6.87 4.97
N ILE A 64 0.15 -5.94 5.43
CA ILE A 64 1.32 -6.25 6.25
C ILE A 64 0.92 -6.19 7.71
N SER A 65 1.28 -7.22 8.48
CA SER A 65 0.96 -7.27 9.90
C SER A 65 1.64 -6.13 10.65
N ALA A 66 1.04 -5.71 11.77
CA ALA A 66 1.63 -4.69 12.64
C ALA A 66 3.00 -5.11 13.21
N ALA A 67 3.23 -6.42 13.40
CA ALA A 67 4.51 -6.96 13.85
C ALA A 67 5.61 -6.86 12.77
N ASP A 68 5.23 -6.99 11.50
CA ASP A 68 6.18 -7.07 10.39
C ASP A 68 6.45 -5.73 9.71
N ARG A 69 5.59 -4.72 9.88
CA ARG A 69 5.64 -3.45 9.12
C ARG A 69 7.00 -2.75 9.15
N PHE A 70 7.70 -2.78 10.29
CA PHE A 70 9.03 -2.16 10.41
C PHE A 70 10.12 -2.97 9.72
N SER A 71 10.03 -4.30 9.77
CA SER A 71 10.95 -5.18 9.04
C SER A 71 10.74 -5.02 7.55
N PHE A 72 9.48 -5.10 7.11
CA PHE A 72 9.05 -4.91 5.74
C PHE A 72 9.50 -3.55 5.16
N TRP A 73 9.35 -2.46 5.90
CA TRP A 73 9.90 -1.16 5.51
C TRP A 73 11.40 -1.24 5.21
N LYS A 74 12.18 -1.78 6.16
CA LYS A 74 13.65 -1.75 6.10
C LYS A 74 14.22 -2.67 5.02
N THR A 75 13.65 -3.86 4.86
CA THR A 75 14.23 -4.91 4.02
C THR A 75 13.71 -4.90 2.59
N GLU A 76 12.55 -4.28 2.35
CA GLU A 76 11.85 -4.41 1.07
C GLU A 76 11.51 -3.04 0.47
N VAL A 77 10.74 -2.21 1.18
CA VAL A 77 10.18 -0.98 0.60
C VAL A 77 11.24 0.11 0.46
N LYS A 78 12.08 0.34 1.48
CA LYS A 78 13.01 1.48 1.53
C LYS A 78 13.98 1.54 0.34
N GLY A 79 14.47 0.38 -0.12
CA GLY A 79 15.39 0.29 -1.26
C GLY A 79 14.71 0.38 -2.63
N ARG A 80 13.37 0.32 -2.68
CA ARG A 80 12.57 0.28 -3.90
C ARG A 80 11.55 1.42 -3.98
N LEU A 81 11.58 2.35 -3.03
CA LEU A 81 10.62 3.44 -2.95
C LEU A 81 11.01 4.55 -3.94
N ILE A 82 10.07 4.92 -4.80
CA ILE A 82 10.22 6.10 -5.64
C ILE A 82 10.06 7.37 -4.77
N ALA A 83 10.92 8.36 -4.97
CA ALA A 83 10.79 9.66 -4.33
C ALA A 83 9.41 10.29 -4.58
N ARG A 84 8.85 10.96 -3.58
CA ARG A 84 7.47 11.47 -3.65
C ARG A 84 7.26 12.53 -4.74
N ASP A 85 8.31 13.24 -5.08
CA ASP A 85 8.37 14.34 -6.05
C ASP A 85 8.94 13.90 -7.41
N ALA A 86 9.20 12.61 -7.61
CA ALA A 86 9.64 12.11 -8.90
C ALA A 86 8.47 12.05 -9.89
N ASP A 87 8.63 12.78 -11.01
CA ASP A 87 7.69 12.79 -12.14
C ASP A 87 7.84 11.54 -13.02
N CYS A 88 9.03 10.92 -13.03
CA CYS A 88 9.34 9.72 -13.79
C CYS A 88 10.34 8.82 -13.05
N PHE A 89 10.40 7.56 -13.45
CA PHE A 89 11.34 6.57 -12.92
C PHE A 89 11.70 5.55 -14.00
N SER A 90 12.88 4.95 -13.87
CA SER A 90 13.31 3.80 -14.66
C SER A 90 13.37 2.58 -13.76
N LEU A 91 12.78 1.47 -14.19
CA LEU A 91 12.76 0.23 -13.41
C LEU A 91 14.17 -0.34 -13.19
N GLY A 92 15.08 -0.13 -14.15
CA GLY A 92 16.46 -0.59 -14.05
C GLY A 92 17.27 0.07 -12.92
N ASP A 93 16.75 1.15 -12.32
CA ASP A 93 17.39 1.82 -11.18
C ASP A 93 17.09 1.10 -9.84
N TYR A 94 16.17 0.13 -9.85
CA TYR A 94 15.69 -0.56 -8.65
C TYR A 94 16.05 -2.05 -8.66
N PRO A 95 16.33 -2.64 -7.48
CA PRO A 95 16.61 -4.07 -7.37
C PRO A 95 15.49 -4.94 -7.95
N ASP A 96 15.87 -5.94 -8.75
CA ASP A 96 14.97 -6.86 -9.46
C ASP A 96 13.99 -6.17 -10.43
N SER A 97 14.28 -4.92 -10.82
CA SER A 97 13.51 -4.12 -11.77
C SER A 97 12.06 -3.85 -11.38
N TYR A 98 11.78 -3.67 -10.08
CA TYR A 98 10.49 -3.19 -9.62
C TYR A 98 10.62 -2.15 -8.52
N CYS A 99 9.59 -1.31 -8.40
CA CYS A 99 9.58 -0.22 -7.44
C CYS A 99 8.19 0.03 -6.86
N TYR A 100 8.14 0.81 -5.79
CA TYR A 100 6.91 1.21 -5.11
C TYR A 100 6.64 2.69 -5.28
N VAL A 101 5.42 3.04 -5.69
CA VAL A 101 4.81 4.34 -5.42
C VAL A 101 4.05 4.24 -4.10
N ALA A 102 4.31 5.15 -3.16
CA ALA A 102 3.64 5.16 -1.86
C ALA A 102 2.71 6.36 -1.72
N THR A 103 1.47 6.08 -1.33
CA THR A 103 0.45 7.10 -1.05
C THR A 103 -0.12 6.85 0.34
N ALA A 104 -0.20 7.90 1.16
CA ALA A 104 -0.94 7.86 2.40
C ALA A 104 -2.44 8.00 2.10
N TRP A 105 -3.24 7.11 2.69
CA TRP A 105 -4.68 7.13 2.60
C TRP A 105 -5.28 7.43 3.97
N SER A 106 -6.26 8.33 4.00
CA SER A 106 -6.92 8.80 5.21
C SER A 106 -8.44 8.75 5.05
N GLY A 107 -9.17 8.79 6.16
CA GLY A 107 -10.62 8.66 6.19
C GLY A 107 -11.11 8.35 7.59
N THR A 108 -12.03 7.39 7.72
CA THR A 108 -12.60 6.99 9.03
C THR A 108 -11.68 6.07 9.84
N ALA A 109 -10.61 5.55 9.24
CA ALA A 109 -9.60 4.75 9.92
C ALA A 109 -8.85 5.60 10.98
N PRO A 110 -8.55 5.03 12.17
CA PRO A 110 -7.90 5.77 13.26
C PRO A 110 -6.47 6.18 12.95
N MET A 111 -5.80 5.45 12.06
CA MET A 111 -4.44 5.73 11.60
C MET A 111 -4.42 5.70 10.06
N PRO A 112 -3.59 6.54 9.41
CA PRO A 112 -3.40 6.46 7.97
C PRO A 112 -2.93 5.09 7.51
N ILE A 113 -3.29 4.73 6.28
CA ILE A 113 -2.84 3.50 5.63
C ILE A 113 -1.87 3.89 4.53
N ILE A 114 -0.68 3.30 4.53
CA ILE A 114 0.31 3.51 3.48
C ILE A 114 0.05 2.46 2.40
N VAL A 115 -0.48 2.92 1.27
CA VAL A 115 -0.71 2.09 0.09
C VAL A 115 0.54 2.11 -0.77
N LEU A 116 1.05 0.92 -1.08
CA LEU A 116 2.25 0.69 -1.88
C LEU A 116 1.85 0.03 -3.20
N GLU A 117 1.89 0.80 -4.27
CA GLU A 117 1.61 0.33 -5.63
C GLU A 117 2.90 -0.20 -6.27
N ILE A 118 2.92 -1.47 -6.67
CA ILE A 118 4.07 -2.08 -7.34
C ILE A 118 4.04 -1.77 -8.83
N HIS A 119 5.18 -1.32 -9.35
CA HIS A 119 5.44 -1.22 -10.78
C HIS A 119 6.58 -2.18 -11.16
N HIS A 120 6.32 -3.05 -12.14
CA HIS A 120 7.26 -4.00 -12.75
C HIS A 120 7.55 -3.64 -14.21
#